data_AF-A0ABD5KZP3-F1
#
_entry.id   AF-A0ABD5KZP3-F1
#
_cell.length_a   1.000
_cell.length_b   1.000
_cell.length_c   1.000
_cell.angle_alpha   90.00
_cell.angle_beta   90.00
_cell.angle_gamma   90.00
#
_symmetry.space_group_name_H-M   'P 1'
#
loop_
_entity.id
_entity.type
_entity.pdbx_description
1 polymer ?
#
loop_
_entity_poly.entity_id
_entity_poly.type
_entity_poly.pdbx_seq_one_letter_code
_entity_poly.pdbx_strand_id
1 'polypeptide(L)'
;MVKRPSCKEFVVLKDSERTFDELKSFHTYDLLVLLRLVRQERSKTFDLMRSLKKVSENPEIQKDMVLYSEEQYVYYTKRMKVIEGLLIDRMGYKPKRVDDKLLISLKSKI
;
A
#
# COMPACT_ATOMS: atom_id res chain seq x y z
N MET A 1 25.57 -8.98 6.20
CA MET A 1 25.72 -7.60 6.72
C MET A 1 24.35 -6.93 6.66
N VAL A 2 23.67 -6.72 7.80
CA VAL A 2 22.33 -6.12 7.81
C VAL A 2 22.46 -4.62 7.52
N LYS A 3 22.08 -4.20 6.31
CA LYS A 3 22.10 -2.78 5.91
C LYS A 3 21.13 -2.03 6.82
N ARG A 4 21.59 -1.00 7.52
CA ARG A 4 20.71 -0.16 8.35
C ARG A 4 19.62 0.44 7.46
N PRO A 5 18.36 0.49 7.91
CA PRO A 5 17.29 1.10 7.13
C PRO A 5 17.60 2.55 6.79
N SER A 6 17.67 2.89 5.51
CA SER A 6 17.91 4.25 5.03
C SER A 6 16.62 4.86 4.51
N CYS A 7 16.33 6.10 4.89
CA CYS A 7 15.18 6.84 4.37
C CYS A 7 15.37 7.08 2.87
N LYS A 8 14.35 6.77 2.07
CA LYS A 8 14.34 7.07 0.63
C LYS A 8 13.98 8.54 0.42
N GLU A 9 14.50 9.13 -0.66
CA GLU A 9 14.14 10.49 -1.08
C GLU A 9 12.66 10.57 -1.49
N PHE A 10 12.18 9.53 -2.18
CA PHE A 10 10.78 9.36 -2.57
C PHE A 10 10.35 7.90 -2.45
N VAL A 11 9.10 7.71 -2.02
CA VAL A 11 8.43 6.41 -1.94
C VAL A 11 7.32 6.38 -2.97
N VAL A 12 7.31 5.35 -3.82
CA VAL A 12 6.31 5.18 -4.89
C VAL A 12 5.53 3.90 -4.69
N LEU A 13 4.31 3.83 -5.25
CA LEU A 13 3.45 2.65 -5.11
C LEU A 13 4.12 1.36 -5.57
N LYS A 14 4.95 1.42 -6.63
CA LYS A 14 5.72 0.28 -7.15
C LYS A 14 6.70 -0.31 -6.14
N ASP A 15 7.12 0.47 -5.13
CA ASP A 15 7.90 -0.08 -4.04
C ASP A 15 7.12 -1.13 -3.24
N SER A 16 5.79 -1.11 -3.31
CA SER A 16 4.98 -2.14 -2.68
C SER A 16 5.17 -3.49 -3.31
N GLU A 17 5.78 -3.63 -4.50
CA GLU A 17 6.01 -4.92 -5.18
C GLU A 17 7.31 -5.61 -4.74
N ARG A 18 8.17 -4.89 -4.02
CA ARG A 18 9.49 -5.35 -3.55
C ARG A 18 9.41 -6.63 -2.72
N THR A 19 10.50 -7.38 -2.66
CA THR A 19 10.53 -8.59 -1.82
C THR A 19 10.41 -8.23 -0.34
N PHE A 20 10.06 -9.21 0.50
CA PHE A 20 9.99 -8.99 1.95
C PHE A 20 11.32 -8.48 2.52
N ASP A 21 12.45 -9.05 2.08
CA ASP A 21 13.77 -8.66 2.55
C ASP A 21 14.15 -7.24 2.10
N GLU A 22 13.78 -6.85 0.88
CA GLU A 22 13.94 -5.47 0.42
C GLU A 22 13.10 -4.51 1.27
N LEU A 23 11.82 -4.80 1.49
CA LEU A 23 10.94 -3.98 2.33
C LEU A 23 11.42 -3.89 3.78
N LYS A 24 12.01 -4.96 4.32
CA LYS A 24 12.60 -4.98 5.65
C LYS A 24 13.77 -4.01 5.78
N SER A 25 14.40 -3.62 4.67
CA SER A 25 15.46 -2.59 4.65
C SER A 25 14.93 -1.16 4.54
N PHE A 26 13.63 -0.93 4.33
CA PHE A 26 13.08 0.42 4.22
C PHE A 26 13.02 1.08 5.59
N HIS A 27 13.14 2.41 5.67
CA HIS A 27 12.93 3.12 6.93
C HIS A 27 11.46 3.00 7.39
N THR A 28 11.19 3.08 8.69
CA THR A 28 9.82 2.99 9.22
C THR A 28 8.92 4.10 8.66
N TYR A 29 9.49 5.29 8.46
CA TYR A 29 8.83 6.38 7.77
C TYR A 29 8.40 5.98 6.35
N ASP A 30 9.31 5.38 5.57
CA ASP A 30 9.02 4.98 4.20
C ASP A 30 7.93 3.90 4.14
N LEU A 31 7.95 2.96 5.08
CA LEU A 31 6.89 1.94 5.20
C LEU A 31 5.53 2.56 5.53
N LEU A 32 5.48 3.61 6.35
CA LEU A 32 4.23 4.33 6.64
C LEU A 32 3.72 5.06 5.39
N VAL A 33 4.59 5.76 4.66
CA VAL A 33 4.23 6.40 3.40
C VAL A 33 3.73 5.36 2.39
N LEU A 34 4.43 4.23 2.27
CA LEU A 34 4.05 3.14 1.37
C LEU A 34 2.70 2.53 1.76
N LEU A 35 2.45 2.33 3.05
CA LEU A 35 1.17 1.85 3.56
C LEU A 35 0.03 2.80 3.17
N ARG A 36 0.24 4.11 3.23
CA ARG A 36 -0.74 5.10 2.79
C ARG A 36 -1.05 4.95 1.30
N LEU A 37 -0.03 4.84 0.46
CA LEU A 37 -0.18 4.69 -0.99
C LEU A 37 -0.95 3.41 -1.34
N VAL A 38 -0.59 2.27 -0.74
CA VAL A 38 -1.26 0.99 -0.99
C VAL A 38 -2.72 1.01 -0.53
N ARG A 39 -3.01 1.65 0.61
CA ARG A 39 -4.40 1.82 1.09
C ARG A 39 -5.23 2.66 0.13
N GLN A 40 -4.67 3.75 -0.40
CA GLN A 40 -5.32 4.59 -1.39
C GLN A 40 -5.62 3.81 -2.66
N GLU A 41 -4.65 3.06 -3.18
CA GLU A 41 -4.84 2.30 -4.43
C GLU A 41 -5.86 1.17 -4.27
N ARG A 42 -5.83 0.47 -3.14
CA ARG A 42 -6.83 -0.56 -2.80
C ARG A 42 -8.25 0.03 -2.77
N SER A 43 -8.42 1.22 -2.18
CA SER A 43 -9.72 1.91 -2.16
C SER A 43 -10.18 2.30 -3.55
N LYS A 44 -9.31 2.90 -4.38
CA LYS A 44 -9.63 3.24 -5.77
C LYS A 44 -10.08 2.01 -6.57
N THR A 45 -9.36 0.90 -6.40
CA THR A 45 -9.68 -0.36 -7.10
C THR A 45 -11.05 -0.90 -6.69
N PHE A 46 -11.38 -0.83 -5.40
CA PHE A 46 -12.69 -1.22 -4.89
C PHE A 46 -13.82 -0.31 -5.44
N ASP A 47 -13.59 1.01 -5.47
CA ASP A 47 -14.55 1.97 -5.99
C ASP A 47 -14.76 1.81 -7.51
N LEU A 48 -13.70 1.48 -8.25
CA LEU A 48 -13.76 1.13 -9.67
C LEU A 48 -14.59 -0.13 -9.89
N MET A 49 -14.27 -1.22 -9.18
CA MET A 49 -15.04 -2.46 -9.24
C MET A 49 -16.53 -2.24 -8.94
N ARG A 50 -16.84 -1.44 -7.90
CA ARG A 50 -18.23 -1.12 -7.53
C ARG A 50 -18.93 -0.31 -8.61
N SER A 51 -18.23 0.60 -9.27
CA SER A 51 -18.78 1.41 -10.37
C SER A 51 -19.02 0.57 -11.62
N LEU A 52 -18.05 -0.28 -11.99
CA LEU A 52 -18.14 -1.18 -13.14
C LEU A 52 -19.31 -2.16 -13.00
N LYS A 53 -19.56 -2.68 -11.80
CA LYS A 53 -20.71 -3.57 -11.53
C LYS A 53 -22.08 -2.89 -11.70
N LYS A 54 -22.15 -1.56 -11.77
CA LYS A 54 -23.41 -0.79 -11.89
C LYS A 54 -23.75 -0.36 -13.31
N VAL A 55 -22.76 -0.17 -14.17
CA VAL A 55 -22.96 0.26 -15.56
C VAL A 55 -23.46 -0.94 -16.37
N SER A 56 -24.29 -0.76 -17.42
CA SER A 56 -24.88 -1.90 -18.17
C SER A 56 -24.56 -1.89 -19.67
N GLU A 57 -23.64 -1.04 -20.12
CA GLU A 57 -23.55 -0.66 -21.53
C GLU A 57 -22.76 -1.64 -22.41
N ASN A 58 -21.87 -2.48 -21.84
CA ASN A 58 -21.13 -3.51 -22.58
C ASN A 58 -20.72 -4.70 -21.69
N PRO A 59 -21.47 -5.82 -21.69
CA PRO A 59 -21.30 -6.91 -20.72
C PRO A 59 -19.94 -7.61 -20.72
N GLU A 60 -19.32 -7.83 -21.90
CA GLU A 60 -18.05 -8.58 -22.00
C GLU A 60 -16.84 -7.77 -21.53
N ILE A 61 -16.63 -6.58 -22.09
CA ILE A 61 -15.56 -5.66 -21.67
C ILE A 61 -15.67 -5.36 -20.18
N GLN A 62 -16.90 -5.20 -19.67
CA GLN A 62 -17.15 -4.95 -18.27
C GLN A 62 -16.79 -6.14 -17.38
N LYS A 63 -17.06 -7.37 -17.82
CA LYS A 63 -16.67 -8.58 -17.08
C LYS A 63 -15.16 -8.66 -16.91
N ASP A 64 -14.40 -8.41 -17.97
CA ASP A 64 -12.93 -8.43 -17.92
C ASP A 64 -12.38 -7.32 -17.01
N MET A 65 -12.93 -6.11 -17.09
CA MET A 65 -12.53 -5.01 -16.20
C MET A 65 -12.88 -5.28 -14.73
N VAL A 66 -14.02 -5.94 -14.45
CA VAL A 66 -14.40 -6.34 -13.10
C VAL A 66 -13.43 -7.38 -12.55
N LEU A 67 -13.12 -8.42 -13.34
CA LEU A 67 -12.15 -9.45 -12.96
C LEU A 67 -10.77 -8.84 -12.67
N TYR A 68 -10.28 -7.98 -13.57
CA TYR A 68 -9.03 -7.26 -13.36
C TYR A 68 -9.04 -6.42 -12.08
N SER A 69 -10.13 -5.70 -11.81
CA SER A 69 -10.26 -4.91 -10.59
C SER A 69 -10.28 -5.78 -9.34
N GLU A 70 -10.92 -6.94 -9.38
CA GLU A 70 -10.92 -7.92 -8.27
C GLU A 70 -9.51 -8.45 -8.00
N GLU A 71 -8.77 -8.81 -9.04
CA GLU A 71 -7.37 -9.25 -8.93
C GLU A 71 -6.46 -8.17 -8.33
N GLN A 72 -6.59 -6.93 -8.80
CA GLN A 72 -5.85 -5.79 -8.26
C GLN A 72 -6.19 -5.54 -6.79
N TYR A 73 -7.47 -5.64 -6.40
CA TYR A 73 -7.88 -5.47 -5.01
C TYR A 73 -7.26 -6.55 -4.10
N VAL A 74 -7.27 -7.80 -4.54
CA VAL A 74 -6.63 -8.91 -3.83
C VAL A 74 -5.12 -8.70 -3.74
N TYR A 75 -4.49 -8.27 -4.83
CA TYR A 75 -3.07 -7.96 -4.91
C TYR A 75 -2.67 -6.90 -3.88
N TYR A 76 -3.28 -5.71 -3.92
CA TYR A 76 -2.98 -4.63 -2.99
C TYR A 76 -3.34 -4.99 -1.54
N THR A 77 -4.35 -5.82 -1.32
CA THR A 77 -4.66 -6.34 0.03
C THR A 77 -3.53 -7.21 0.57
N LYS A 78 -2.95 -8.09 -0.25
CA LYS A 78 -1.79 -8.92 0.15
C LYS A 78 -0.57 -8.05 0.44
N ARG A 79 -0.26 -7.09 -0.45
CA ARG A 79 0.87 -6.17 -0.25
C ARG A 79 0.70 -5.29 0.99
N MET A 80 -0.51 -4.79 1.24
CA MET A 80 -0.85 -4.05 2.45
C MET A 80 -0.56 -4.86 3.72
N LYS A 81 -0.97 -6.14 3.77
CA LYS A 81 -0.74 -7.01 4.94
C LYS A 81 0.74 -7.22 5.22
N VAL A 82 1.58 -7.35 4.19
CA VAL A 82 3.03 -7.47 4.35
C VAL A 82 3.61 -6.22 5.01
N ILE A 83 3.24 -5.04 4.51
CA ILE A 83 3.72 -3.76 5.06
C ILE A 83 3.19 -3.56 6.49
N GLU A 84 1.93 -3.90 6.77
CA GLU A 84 1.36 -3.84 8.11
C GLU A 84 2.09 -4.75 9.10
N GLY A 85 2.46 -5.97 8.69
CA GLY A 85 3.26 -6.88 9.50
C GLY A 85 4.61 -6.27 9.89
N LEU A 86 5.33 -5.72 8.91
CA LEU A 86 6.61 -5.04 9.17
C LEU A 86 6.47 -3.83 10.12
N LEU A 87 5.37 -3.09 10.02
CA LEU A 87 5.10 -1.96 10.91
C LEU A 87 4.74 -2.42 12.32
N ILE A 88 3.98 -3.51 12.47
CA ILE A 88 3.69 -4.13 13.77
C ILE A 88 4.99 -4.58 14.42
N ASP A 89 5.86 -5.27 13.69
CA ASP A 89 7.14 -5.76 14.23
C ASP A 89 8.05 -4.62 14.72
N ARG A 90 7.94 -3.43 14.11
CA ARG A 90 8.80 -2.28 14.43
C ARG A 90 8.23 -1.33 15.47
N MET A 91 6.92 -1.13 15.45
CA MET A 91 6.23 -0.12 16.27
C MET A 91 5.42 -0.74 17.40
N GLY A 92 5.19 -2.06 17.37
CA GLY A 92 4.34 -2.79 18.31
C GLY A 92 2.85 -2.65 18.04
N TYR A 93 2.44 -1.93 16.99
CA TYR A 93 1.02 -1.74 16.65
C TYR A 93 0.79 -1.54 15.15
N LYS A 94 -0.43 -1.81 14.70
CA LYS A 94 -0.91 -1.52 13.35
C LYS A 94 -1.44 -0.09 13.27
N PRO A 95 -0.87 0.79 12.43
CA PRO A 95 -1.38 2.16 12.29
C PRO A 95 -2.80 2.18 11.72
N LYS A 96 -3.77 2.67 12.50
CA LYS A 96 -5.17 2.82 12.07
C LYS A 96 -5.30 3.87 10.96
N ARG A 97 -4.54 4.95 11.07
CA ARG A 97 -4.41 6.02 10.07
C ARG A 97 -2.94 6.39 9.93
N VAL A 98 -2.53 6.72 8.71
CA VAL A 98 -1.25 7.36 8.43
C VAL A 98 -1.58 8.77 7.95
N ASP A 99 -1.61 9.71 8.88
CA ASP A 99 -1.94 11.11 8.61
C ASP A 99 -0.67 11.96 8.44
N ASP A 100 -0.86 13.16 7.89
CA ASP A 100 0.26 14.08 7.65
C ASP A 100 0.93 14.48 8.97
N LYS A 101 0.18 14.56 10.08
CA LYS A 101 0.74 14.86 11.41
C LYS A 101 1.73 13.79 11.86
N LEU A 102 1.37 12.51 11.75
CA LEU A 102 2.27 11.40 12.07
C LEU A 102 3.53 11.45 11.19
N LEU A 103 3.36 11.62 9.88
CA LEU A 103 4.47 11.68 8.93
C LEU A 103 5.40 12.87 9.20
N ILE A 104 4.85 14.07 9.40
CA ILE A 104 5.63 15.28 9.70
C ILE A 104 6.43 15.10 11.01
N SER A 105 5.80 14.55 12.06
CA SER A 105 6.46 14.34 13.34
C SER A 105 7.64 13.37 13.25
N LEU A 106 7.53 12.33 12.42
CA LEU A 106 8.61 11.37 12.19
C LEU A 106 9.70 11.95 11.30
N LYS A 107 9.33 12.68 10.24
CA LYS A 107 10.30 13.33 9.34
C LYS A 107 11.18 14.35 10.07
N SER A 108 10.63 15.06 11.07
CA SER A 108 11.42 16.01 11.87
C SER A 108 12.50 15.38 12.77
N LYS A 109 12.47 14.04 12.94
CA LYS A 109 13.38 13.27 13.80
C LYS A 109 14.39 12.44 13.01
N ILE A 110 14.39 12.54 11.69
CA ILE A 110 15.28 11.84 10.75
C ILE A 110 16.23 12.88 10.17
#